data_AF-A0A524P3E3-F1
#
_entry.id   AF-A0A524P3E3-F1
#
_cell.length_a   1.000
_cell.length_b   1.000
_cell.length_c   1.000
_cell.angle_alpha   90.00
_cell.angle_beta   90.00
_cell.angle_gamma   90.00
#
_symmetry.space_group_name_H-M   'P 1'
#
loop_
_entity.id
_entity.type
_entity.pdbx_description
1 polymer ?
#
loop_
_entity_poly.entity_id
_entity_poly.type
_entity_poly.pdbx_seq_one_letter_code
_entity_poly.pdbx_strand_id
1 'polypeptide(L)'
;MDFMIIIIMLMALYLAFGIGSNDETMSSVVGSGTLSLNRAVLWGGFLSCIGCIIFADKVGKNIGANLLSPDLLEVYDIWMILAIILGTSTWLIYASRSGAPISTTHSVVGSVLGVAFMWSFIPGNDFLYALNWTKLGTVALGWVISPILGLLSASIMQKLVQAFISRKWKRDGKIGFLEIEDLERKFKYLVLFFISITQLSRGGNDSANAIGIYSGLIVSGEISVSLAFFLKILIGLMMALGLILIGRNVIKNVGGSLIEMRPSDAFAIESANA
;
A
#
# COMPACT_ATOMS: atom_id res chain seq x y z
N MET A 1 -29.87 -9.60 8.03
CA MET A 1 -28.50 -9.60 7.48
C MET A 1 -27.85 -10.87 7.98
N ASP A 2 -27.46 -11.73 7.06
CA ASP A 2 -26.95 -13.06 7.40
C ASP A 2 -25.63 -12.98 8.15
N PHE A 3 -25.41 -13.94 9.04
CA PHE A 3 -24.21 -14.01 9.88
C PHE A 3 -22.92 -13.99 9.05
N MET A 4 -22.91 -14.65 7.88
CA MET A 4 -21.76 -14.66 6.98
C MET A 4 -21.44 -13.29 6.38
N ILE A 5 -22.46 -12.48 6.08
CA ILE A 5 -22.26 -11.10 5.58
C ILE A 5 -21.53 -10.27 6.64
N ILE A 6 -21.91 -10.44 7.92
CA ILE A 6 -21.23 -9.76 9.03
C ILE A 6 -19.76 -10.17 9.10
N ILE A 7 -19.46 -11.46 8.98
CA ILE A 7 -18.07 -11.95 8.97
C ILE A 7 -17.28 -11.34 7.80
N ILE A 8 -17.84 -11.32 6.59
CA ILE A 8 -17.19 -10.71 5.41
C ILE A 8 -16.84 -9.25 5.68
N MET A 9 -17.80 -8.46 6.20
CA MET A 9 -17.56 -7.05 6.51
C MET A 9 -16.48 -6.88 7.58
N LEU A 10 -16.49 -7.69 8.63
CA LEU A 10 -15.46 -7.66 9.66
C LEU A 10 -14.08 -8.03 9.12
N MET A 11 -14.00 -9.01 8.21
CA MET A 11 -12.74 -9.38 7.57
C MET A 11 -12.22 -8.31 6.63
N ALA A 12 -13.08 -7.58 5.93
CA ALA A 12 -12.67 -6.41 5.15
C ALA A 12 -12.03 -5.33 6.04
N LEU A 13 -12.61 -5.07 7.22
CA LEU A 13 -12.04 -4.14 8.20
C LEU A 13 -10.70 -4.65 8.78
N TYR A 14 -10.60 -5.96 9.02
CA TYR A 14 -9.38 -6.59 9.51
C TYR A 14 -8.24 -6.49 8.49
N LEU A 15 -8.53 -6.72 7.21
CA LEU A 15 -7.58 -6.50 6.14
C LEU A 15 -7.15 -5.04 6.03
N ALA A 16 -8.11 -4.11 6.07
CA ALA A 16 -7.82 -2.68 6.02
C ALA A 16 -6.84 -2.27 7.14
N PHE A 17 -7.03 -2.79 8.35
CA PHE A 17 -6.09 -2.60 9.45
C PHE A 17 -4.71 -3.20 9.16
N GLY A 18 -4.66 -4.42 8.60
CA GLY A 18 -3.40 -5.07 8.23
C GLY A 18 -2.63 -4.30 7.16
N ILE A 19 -3.31 -3.79 6.14
CA ILE A 19 -2.68 -2.97 5.09
C ILE A 19 -2.14 -1.66 5.68
N GLY A 20 -2.94 -0.95 6.46
CA GLY A 20 -2.49 0.27 7.14
C GLY A 20 -1.33 0.02 8.10
N SER A 21 -1.29 -1.15 8.75
CA SER A 21 -0.20 -1.55 9.64
C SER A 21 1.14 -1.72 8.91
N ASN A 22 1.13 -2.00 7.61
CA ASN A 22 2.33 -2.25 6.82
C ASN A 22 2.75 -1.04 5.95
N ASP A 23 1.92 0.02 5.88
CA ASP A 23 2.17 1.16 5.01
C ASP A 23 3.43 1.95 5.41
N GLU A 24 4.38 2.03 4.48
CA GLU A 24 5.68 2.66 4.62
C GLU A 24 5.79 4.03 3.95
N THR A 25 4.75 4.49 3.27
CA THR A 25 4.81 5.66 2.36
C THR A 25 5.34 6.92 3.04
N MET A 26 4.93 7.17 4.29
CA MET A 26 5.36 8.34 5.05
C MET A 26 6.79 8.26 5.61
N SER A 27 7.59 7.26 5.22
CA SER A 27 8.97 7.08 5.69
C SER A 27 9.93 8.16 5.21
N SER A 28 9.80 8.66 3.98
CA SER A 28 10.70 9.66 3.40
C SER A 28 10.59 11.03 4.09
N VAL A 29 9.39 11.45 4.53
CA VAL A 29 9.25 12.69 5.33
C VAL A 29 9.83 12.56 6.74
N VAL A 30 9.85 11.35 7.30
CA VAL A 30 10.51 11.10 8.59
C VAL A 30 12.02 11.03 8.41
N GLY A 31 12.50 10.28 7.42
CA GLY A 31 13.93 10.12 7.12
C GLY A 31 14.63 11.40 6.68
N SER A 32 13.91 12.30 6.00
CA SER A 32 14.42 13.63 5.62
C SER A 32 14.36 14.68 6.72
N GLY A 33 13.81 14.35 7.90
CA GLY A 33 13.55 15.34 8.95
C GLY A 33 12.54 16.42 8.53
N THR A 34 11.64 16.10 7.60
CA THR A 34 10.56 16.98 7.16
C THR A 34 9.42 17.00 8.17
N LEU A 35 9.02 15.83 8.68
CA LEU A 35 8.04 15.67 9.75
C LEU A 35 8.60 14.77 10.86
N SER A 36 8.14 14.99 12.09
CA SER A 36 8.32 14.01 13.16
C SER A 36 7.42 12.79 12.92
N LEU A 37 7.82 11.63 13.43
CA LEU A 37 7.08 10.36 13.27
C LEU A 37 5.58 10.51 13.60
N ASN A 38 5.25 11.15 14.72
CA ASN A 38 3.85 11.35 15.14
C ASN A 38 3.07 12.20 14.13
N ARG A 39 3.67 13.24 13.56
CA ARG A 39 3.02 14.08 12.54
C ARG A 39 2.86 13.32 11.23
N ALA A 40 3.87 12.53 10.86
CA ALA A 40 3.85 11.73 9.64
C ALA A 40 2.75 10.67 9.66
N VAL A 41 2.60 9.91 10.75
CA VAL A 41 1.55 8.88 10.84
C VAL A 41 0.13 9.47 10.90
N LEU A 42 -0.05 10.61 11.57
CA LEU A 42 -1.35 11.30 11.63
C LEU A 42 -1.72 11.88 10.26
N TRP A 43 -0.77 12.53 9.58
CA TRP A 43 -0.98 13.05 8.24
C TRP A 43 -1.24 11.93 7.23
N GLY A 44 -0.44 10.86 7.30
CA GLY A 44 -0.59 9.68 6.44
C GLY A 44 -1.93 8.98 6.62
N GLY A 45 -2.36 8.80 7.87
CA GLY A 45 -3.65 8.19 8.19
C GLY A 45 -4.82 9.04 7.69
N PHE A 46 -4.77 10.35 7.90
CA PHE A 46 -5.78 11.29 7.40
C PHE A 46 -5.89 11.24 5.86
N LEU A 47 -4.76 11.31 5.15
CA LEU A 47 -4.75 11.20 3.70
C LEU A 47 -5.18 9.83 3.20
N SER A 48 -4.84 8.75 3.91
CA SER A 48 -5.33 7.41 3.56
C SER A 48 -6.86 7.32 3.65
N CYS A 49 -7.47 7.93 4.66
CA CYS A 49 -8.94 8.01 4.77
C CYS A 49 -9.55 8.76 3.59
N ILE A 50 -8.99 9.93 3.24
CA ILE A 50 -9.46 10.72 2.10
C ILE A 50 -9.28 9.94 0.79
N GLY A 51 -8.12 9.32 0.60
CA GLY A 51 -7.79 8.51 -0.56
C GLY A 51 -8.78 7.37 -0.74
N CYS A 52 -9.11 6.66 0.34
CA CYS A 52 -10.15 5.65 0.36
C CYS A 52 -11.49 6.21 -0.12
N ILE A 53 -11.95 7.33 0.44
CA ILE A 53 -13.24 7.94 0.09
C ILE A 53 -13.29 8.37 -1.39
N ILE A 54 -12.22 8.94 -1.94
CA ILE A 54 -12.22 9.57 -3.26
C ILE A 54 -11.89 8.57 -4.38
N PHE A 55 -10.91 7.69 -4.16
CA PHE A 55 -10.29 6.93 -5.25
C PHE A 55 -10.61 5.43 -5.25
N ALA A 56 -11.08 4.85 -4.14
CA ALA A 56 -11.21 3.39 -4.03
C ALA A 56 -12.19 2.78 -5.05
N ASP A 57 -13.27 3.49 -5.41
CA ASP A 57 -14.27 2.99 -6.37
C ASP A 57 -13.69 2.87 -7.80
N LYS A 58 -12.61 3.59 -8.10
CA LYS A 58 -11.94 3.57 -9.41
C LYS A 58 -11.00 2.38 -9.57
N VAL A 59 -10.75 1.62 -8.49
CA VAL A 59 -9.67 0.63 -8.39
C VAL A 59 -10.23 -0.73 -7.95
N GLY A 60 -11.43 -1.11 -8.39
CA GLY A 60 -12.05 -2.35 -7.92
C GLY A 60 -11.48 -3.60 -8.61
N LYS A 61 -10.78 -4.48 -7.87
CA LYS A 61 -10.69 -5.93 -8.16
C LYS A 61 -10.54 -6.77 -6.89
N ASN A 62 -11.26 -7.90 -6.83
CA ASN A 62 -11.20 -8.90 -5.77
C ASN A 62 -9.76 -9.29 -5.42
N ILE A 63 -9.40 -9.25 -4.13
CA ILE A 63 -8.09 -9.70 -3.65
C ILE A 63 -7.87 -11.16 -4.06
N GLY A 64 -6.76 -11.42 -4.76
CA GLY A 64 -6.27 -12.77 -5.03
C GLY A 64 -7.14 -13.65 -5.94
N ALA A 65 -8.42 -13.35 -6.16
CA ALA A 65 -9.34 -14.22 -6.90
C ALA A 65 -8.88 -14.42 -8.36
N ASN A 66 -8.34 -13.38 -8.99
CA ASN A 66 -7.82 -13.47 -10.35
C ASN A 66 -6.53 -14.32 -10.47
N LEU A 67 -5.95 -14.75 -9.35
CA LEU A 67 -4.78 -15.62 -9.31
C LEU A 67 -5.16 -17.11 -9.26
N LEU A 68 -6.41 -17.43 -8.94
CA LEU A 68 -6.96 -18.78 -9.07
C LEU A 68 -7.43 -19.01 -10.51
N SER A 69 -7.47 -20.28 -10.92
CA SER A 69 -7.97 -20.63 -12.25
C SER A 69 -9.47 -20.31 -12.39
N PRO A 70 -9.96 -20.01 -13.61
CA PRO A 70 -11.37 -19.75 -13.86
C PRO A 70 -12.28 -20.91 -13.42
N ASP A 71 -11.82 -22.15 -13.60
CA ASP A 71 -12.56 -23.35 -13.21
C ASP A 71 -12.72 -23.46 -11.68
N LEU A 72 -11.75 -22.93 -10.92
CA LEU A 72 -11.89 -22.82 -9.47
C LEU A 72 -12.88 -21.74 -9.05
N LEU A 73 -13.13 -20.71 -9.86
CA LEU A 73 -14.03 -19.61 -9.48
C LEU A 73 -15.47 -20.07 -9.29
N GLU A 74 -15.87 -21.17 -9.93
CA GLU A 74 -17.19 -21.78 -9.74
C GLU A 74 -17.31 -22.53 -8.39
N VAL A 75 -16.18 -23.00 -7.86
CA VAL A 75 -16.06 -23.70 -6.57
C VAL A 75 -15.47 -22.79 -5.48
N TYR A 76 -15.11 -21.55 -5.84
CA TYR A 76 -14.43 -20.60 -4.98
C TYR A 76 -15.41 -20.07 -3.96
N ASP A 77 -15.40 -20.73 -2.80
CA ASP A 77 -16.33 -20.45 -1.74
C ASP A 77 -15.85 -19.32 -0.82
N ILE A 78 -16.77 -18.89 0.03
CA ILE A 78 -16.53 -17.86 1.03
C ILE A 78 -15.40 -18.23 1.99
N TRP A 79 -15.17 -19.51 2.28
CA TRP A 79 -14.15 -19.96 3.22
C TRP A 79 -12.75 -19.78 2.66
N MET A 80 -12.56 -20.01 1.36
CA MET A 80 -11.30 -19.75 0.66
C MET A 80 -10.94 -18.26 0.71
N ILE A 81 -11.92 -17.37 0.48
CA ILE A 81 -11.73 -15.91 0.58
C ILE A 81 -11.33 -15.53 2.01
N LEU A 82 -12.04 -16.03 3.02
CA LEU A 82 -11.75 -15.76 4.42
C LEU A 82 -10.34 -16.24 4.81
N ALA A 83 -9.92 -17.42 4.33
CA ALA A 83 -8.57 -17.94 4.56
C ALA A 83 -7.49 -17.04 3.94
N ILE A 84 -7.69 -16.56 2.71
CA ILE A 84 -6.76 -15.64 2.06
C ILE A 84 -6.64 -14.32 2.83
N ILE A 85 -7.77 -13.76 3.26
CA ILE A 85 -7.80 -12.50 4.02
C ILE A 85 -7.13 -12.68 5.37
N LEU A 86 -7.45 -13.74 6.10
CA LEU A 86 -6.89 -14.02 7.41
C LEU A 86 -5.38 -14.24 7.32
N GLY A 87 -4.92 -15.06 6.37
CA GLY A 87 -3.50 -15.33 6.15
C GLY A 87 -2.73 -14.04 5.81
N THR A 88 -3.24 -13.27 4.83
CA THR A 88 -2.62 -12.01 4.41
C THR A 88 -2.56 -11.01 5.56
N SER A 89 -3.70 -10.74 6.21
CA SER A 89 -3.80 -9.70 7.25
C SER A 89 -3.00 -10.04 8.49
N THR A 90 -3.02 -11.30 8.91
CA THR A 90 -2.25 -11.77 10.08
C THR A 90 -0.76 -11.62 9.81
N TRP A 91 -0.29 -12.00 8.62
CA TRP A 91 1.12 -11.88 8.25
C TRP A 91 1.56 -10.42 8.17
N LEU A 92 0.75 -9.55 7.54
CA LEU A 92 0.99 -8.10 7.51
C LEU A 92 1.16 -7.52 8.91
N ILE A 93 0.22 -7.80 9.80
CA ILE A 93 0.26 -7.29 11.18
C ILE A 93 1.49 -7.83 11.92
N TYR A 94 1.76 -9.13 11.82
CA TYR A 94 2.86 -9.77 12.53
C TYR A 94 4.23 -9.21 12.08
N ALA A 95 4.48 -9.15 10.77
CA ALA A 95 5.72 -8.63 10.23
C ALA A 95 5.88 -7.12 10.49
N SER A 96 4.78 -6.36 10.41
CA SER A 96 4.83 -4.91 10.66
C SER A 96 5.12 -4.58 12.12
N ARG A 97 4.77 -5.46 13.06
CA ARG A 97 5.10 -5.26 14.49
C ARG A 97 6.60 -5.29 14.76
N SER A 98 7.37 -6.08 14.01
CA SER A 98 8.84 -6.01 14.05
C SER A 98 9.41 -4.84 13.24
N GLY A 99 8.54 -4.08 12.57
CA GLY A 99 8.90 -2.93 11.72
C GLY A 99 9.56 -3.35 10.41
N ALA A 100 9.33 -4.59 9.95
CA ALA A 100 9.79 -5.05 8.65
C ALA A 100 8.83 -4.54 7.55
N PRO A 101 9.33 -3.83 6.51
CA PRO A 101 8.51 -3.48 5.36
C PRO A 101 8.31 -4.73 4.49
N ILE A 102 7.09 -5.26 4.42
CA ILE A 102 6.78 -6.41 3.59
C ILE A 102 5.82 -6.05 2.45
N SER A 103 5.75 -6.87 1.42
CA SER A 103 4.85 -6.62 0.29
C SER A 103 3.48 -7.23 0.55
N THR A 104 2.44 -6.39 0.54
CA THR A 104 1.03 -6.82 0.56
C THR A 104 0.71 -7.78 -0.59
N THR A 105 1.17 -7.48 -1.80
CA THR A 105 0.93 -8.33 -2.99
C THR A 105 1.55 -9.73 -2.82
N HIS A 106 2.79 -9.82 -2.34
CA HIS A 106 3.41 -11.13 -2.07
C HIS A 106 2.66 -11.90 -0.99
N SER A 107 2.16 -11.20 0.04
CA SER A 107 1.38 -11.81 1.12
C SER A 107 0.05 -12.39 0.63
N VAL A 108 -0.63 -11.67 -0.27
CA VAL A 108 -1.85 -12.15 -0.95
C VAL A 108 -1.52 -13.35 -1.84
N VAL A 109 -0.50 -13.27 -2.69
CA VAL A 109 -0.09 -14.39 -3.56
C VAL A 109 0.24 -15.62 -2.73
N GLY A 110 1.01 -15.49 -1.66
CA GLY A 110 1.35 -16.59 -0.76
C GLY A 110 0.11 -17.22 -0.12
N SER A 111 -0.87 -16.40 0.30
CA SER A 111 -2.12 -16.91 0.86
C SER A 111 -2.98 -17.64 -0.18
N VAL A 112 -3.03 -17.16 -1.43
CA VAL A 112 -3.71 -17.84 -2.54
C VAL A 112 -3.03 -19.18 -2.85
N LEU A 113 -1.70 -19.21 -2.93
CA LEU A 113 -0.94 -20.45 -3.14
C LEU A 113 -1.20 -21.45 -2.01
N GLY A 114 -1.29 -20.99 -0.76
CA GLY A 114 -1.65 -21.82 0.38
C GLY A 114 -3.04 -22.43 0.25
N VAL A 115 -4.04 -21.65 -0.15
CA VAL A 115 -5.40 -22.15 -0.40
C VAL A 115 -5.42 -23.15 -1.55
N ALA A 116 -4.76 -22.86 -2.67
CA ALA A 116 -4.66 -23.76 -3.81
C ALA A 116 -3.98 -25.09 -3.43
N PHE A 117 -2.92 -25.01 -2.62
CA PHE A 117 -2.22 -26.19 -2.11
C PHE A 117 -3.12 -27.04 -1.22
N MET A 118 -3.88 -26.41 -0.31
CA MET A 118 -4.84 -27.14 0.53
C MET A 118 -5.96 -27.77 -0.30
N TRP A 119 -6.46 -27.06 -1.31
CA TRP A 119 -7.49 -27.57 -2.23
C TRP A 119 -7.01 -28.78 -3.04
N SER A 120 -5.73 -28.86 -3.40
CA SER A 120 -5.16 -30.00 -4.12
C SER A 120 -5.11 -31.31 -3.32
N PHE A 121 -5.31 -31.28 -2.00
CA PHE A 121 -5.42 -32.51 -1.20
C PHE A 121 -6.80 -33.17 -1.30
N ILE A 122 -7.81 -32.48 -1.84
CA ILE A 122 -9.12 -33.08 -2.09
C ILE A 122 -8.98 -34.05 -3.29
N PRO A 123 -9.39 -35.32 -3.17
CA PRO A 123 -9.25 -36.29 -4.25
C PRO A 123 -9.87 -35.81 -5.56
N GLY A 124 -9.10 -35.87 -6.65
CA GLY A 124 -9.53 -35.42 -7.98
C GLY A 124 -9.07 -34.00 -8.35
N ASN A 125 -8.45 -33.27 -7.43
CA ASN A 125 -7.96 -31.92 -7.65
C ASN A 125 -6.44 -31.89 -7.88
N ASP A 126 -5.95 -30.89 -8.63
CA ASP A 126 -4.53 -30.70 -8.94
C ASP A 126 -4.12 -29.25 -8.68
N PHE A 127 -3.01 -29.07 -7.96
CA PHE A 127 -2.43 -27.78 -7.61
C PHE A 127 -2.12 -26.89 -8.82
N LEU A 128 -1.55 -27.46 -9.89
CA LEU A 128 -1.18 -26.70 -11.08
C LEU A 128 -2.41 -26.16 -11.80
N TYR A 129 -3.53 -26.89 -11.75
CA TYR A 129 -4.80 -26.46 -12.32
C TYR A 129 -5.56 -25.48 -11.43
N ALA A 130 -5.23 -25.39 -10.14
CA ALA A 130 -5.84 -24.43 -9.21
C ALA A 130 -5.40 -22.97 -9.46
N LEU A 131 -4.33 -22.76 -10.23
CA LEU A 131 -3.65 -21.47 -10.36
C LEU A 131 -3.73 -20.89 -11.77
N ASN A 132 -3.87 -19.57 -11.84
CA ASN A 132 -3.74 -18.82 -13.09
C ASN A 132 -2.29 -18.41 -13.33
N TRP A 133 -1.52 -19.29 -13.98
CA TRP A 133 -0.10 -19.09 -14.27
C TRP A 133 0.19 -17.83 -15.09
N THR A 134 -0.70 -17.45 -16.00
CA THR A 134 -0.56 -16.21 -16.78
C THR A 134 -0.62 -14.97 -15.89
N LYS A 135 -1.58 -14.94 -14.96
CA LYS A 135 -1.73 -13.82 -14.02
C LYS A 135 -0.61 -13.81 -12.98
N LEU A 136 -0.23 -14.96 -12.43
CA LEU A 136 0.92 -15.09 -11.54
C LEU A 136 2.21 -14.64 -12.23
N GLY A 137 2.44 -15.05 -13.47
CA GLY A 137 3.59 -14.62 -14.27
C GLY A 137 3.62 -13.11 -14.49
N THR A 138 2.47 -12.49 -14.76
CA THR A 138 2.35 -11.03 -14.91
C THR A 138 2.69 -10.30 -13.60
N VAL A 139 2.22 -10.82 -12.46
CA VAL A 139 2.53 -10.27 -11.13
C VAL A 139 4.02 -10.42 -10.82
N ALA A 140 4.61 -11.59 -11.10
CA ALA A 140 6.03 -11.85 -10.90
C ALA A 140 6.92 -10.96 -11.76
N LEU A 141 6.56 -10.71 -13.03
CA LEU A 141 7.25 -9.73 -13.88
C LEU A 141 7.16 -8.33 -13.28
N GLY A 142 6.01 -7.95 -12.72
CA GLY A 142 5.83 -6.68 -12.02
C GLY A 142 6.81 -6.50 -10.85
N TRP A 143 7.07 -7.56 -10.08
CA TRP A 143 8.01 -7.54 -8.95
C TRP A 143 9.47 -7.26 -9.35
N VAL A 144 9.84 -7.59 -10.58
CA VAL A 144 11.18 -7.34 -11.11
C VAL A 144 11.25 -5.99 -11.83
N ILE A 145 10.24 -5.68 -12.65
CA ILE A 145 10.24 -4.49 -13.49
C ILE A 145 10.01 -3.23 -12.66
N SER A 146 9.10 -3.24 -11.68
CA SER A 146 8.73 -2.02 -10.96
C SER A 146 9.88 -1.42 -10.13
N PRO A 147 10.73 -2.20 -9.41
CA PRO A 147 11.88 -1.62 -8.70
C PRO A 147 12.95 -1.09 -9.67
N ILE A 148 13.13 -1.72 -10.84
CA ILE A 148 14.08 -1.24 -11.86
C ILE A 148 13.62 0.11 -12.41
N LEU A 149 12.32 0.25 -12.74
CA LEU A 149 11.78 1.51 -13.19
C LEU A 149 11.88 2.60 -12.12
N GLY A 150 11.58 2.27 -10.86
CA GLY A 150 11.75 3.17 -9.71
C GLY A 150 13.20 3.62 -9.53
N LEU A 151 14.16 2.69 -9.66
CA LEU A 151 15.59 3.02 -9.60
C LEU A 151 15.99 4.00 -10.71
N LEU A 152 15.56 3.75 -11.94
CA LEU A 152 15.88 4.60 -13.09
C LEU A 152 15.23 5.98 -12.97
N SER A 153 13.95 6.06 -12.61
CA SER A 153 13.23 7.32 -12.46
C SER A 153 13.82 8.17 -11.33
N ALA A 154 14.05 7.57 -10.15
CA ALA A 154 14.66 8.27 -9.02
C ALA A 154 16.09 8.73 -9.35
N SER A 155 16.89 7.92 -10.06
CA SER A 155 18.25 8.30 -10.48
C SER A 155 18.25 9.49 -11.44
N ILE A 156 17.32 9.51 -12.40
CA ILE A 156 17.15 10.64 -13.33
C ILE A 156 16.75 11.89 -12.55
N MET A 157 15.76 11.77 -11.66
CA MET A 157 15.27 12.89 -10.90
C MET A 157 16.34 13.47 -9.97
N GLN A 158 17.11 12.60 -9.31
CA GLN A 158 18.24 13.00 -8.47
C GLN A 158 19.30 13.78 -9.27
N LYS A 159 19.61 13.33 -10.51
CA LYS A 159 20.51 14.09 -11.40
C LYS A 159 19.95 15.46 -11.77
N LEU A 160 18.64 15.57 -12.01
CA LEU A 160 18.00 16.85 -12.33
C LEU A 160 18.04 17.82 -11.15
N VAL A 161 17.73 17.33 -9.93
CA VAL A 161 17.84 18.12 -8.70
C VAL A 161 19.28 18.58 -8.50
N GLN A 162 20.26 17.68 -8.60
CA GLN A 162 21.68 18.05 -8.48
C GLN A 162 22.12 19.06 -9.53
N ALA A 163 21.69 18.92 -10.78
CA ALA A 163 22.00 19.86 -11.85
C ALA A 163 21.38 21.25 -11.58
N PHE A 164 20.16 21.31 -11.06
CA PHE A 164 19.50 22.55 -10.65
C PHE A 164 20.27 23.25 -9.53
N ILE A 165 20.64 22.52 -8.48
CA ILE A 165 21.40 23.05 -7.34
C ILE A 165 22.79 23.53 -7.81
N SER A 166 23.47 22.74 -8.64
CA SER A 166 24.80 23.07 -9.17
C SER A 166 24.79 24.30 -10.08
N ARG A 167 23.74 24.47 -10.90
CA ARG A 167 23.57 25.67 -11.74
C ARG A 167 23.35 26.90 -10.90
N LYS A 168 22.53 26.79 -9.85
CA LYS A 168 22.32 27.89 -8.89
C LYS A 168 23.62 28.28 -8.21
N TRP A 169 24.43 27.29 -7.79
CA TRP A 169 25.76 27.52 -7.24
C TRP A 169 26.66 28.29 -8.22
N LYS A 170 26.77 27.82 -9.48
CA LYS A 170 27.61 28.52 -10.47
C LYS A 170 27.16 29.96 -10.75
N ARG A 171 25.86 30.24 -10.67
CA ARG A 171 25.29 31.57 -10.92
C ARG A 171 25.47 32.53 -9.75
N ASP A 172 25.17 32.08 -8.53
CA ASP A 172 25.10 32.92 -7.34
C ASP A 172 26.45 32.99 -6.59
N GLY A 173 27.44 32.17 -6.98
CA GLY A 173 28.75 32.07 -6.33
C GLY A 173 28.78 30.94 -5.29
N LYS A 174 29.69 31.01 -4.30
CA LYS A 174 29.66 30.04 -3.19
C LYS A 174 28.38 30.26 -2.39
N ILE A 175 27.50 29.26 -2.43
CA ILE A 175 26.27 29.26 -1.63
C ILE A 175 26.67 29.14 -0.16
N GLY A 176 26.22 30.09 0.66
CA GLY A 176 26.45 30.07 2.11
C GLY A 176 25.66 28.94 2.78
N PHE A 177 26.07 28.53 3.98
CA PHE A 177 25.36 27.51 4.76
C PHE A 177 23.85 27.82 4.92
N LEU A 178 23.53 29.08 5.23
CA LEU A 178 22.15 29.56 5.38
C LEU A 178 21.31 29.40 4.12
N GLU A 179 21.91 29.56 2.94
CA GLU A 179 21.21 29.46 1.66
C GLU A 179 20.93 28.00 1.28
N ILE A 180 21.81 27.07 1.66
CA ILE A 180 21.57 25.63 1.53
C ILE A 180 20.42 25.22 2.46
N GLU A 181 20.43 25.69 3.70
CA GLU A 181 19.36 25.41 4.66
C GLU A 181 18.01 25.95 4.17
N ASP A 182 17.98 27.18 3.65
CA ASP A 182 16.78 27.77 3.05
C ASP A 182 16.27 26.99 1.83
N LEU A 183 17.18 26.45 1.02
CA LEU A 183 16.84 25.62 -0.12
C LEU A 183 16.24 24.28 0.31
N GLU A 184 16.86 23.60 1.27
CA GLU A 184 16.33 22.35 1.83
C GLU A 184 14.97 22.59 2.51
N ARG A 185 14.78 23.72 3.20
CA ARG A 185 13.47 24.12 3.75
C ARG A 185 12.42 24.29 2.65
N LYS A 186 12.78 24.80 1.47
CA LYS A 186 11.87 24.86 0.32
C LYS A 186 11.52 23.45 -0.20
N PHE A 187 12.51 22.55 -0.26
CA PHE A 187 12.26 21.16 -0.65
C PHE A 187 11.32 20.44 0.32
N LYS A 188 11.35 20.73 1.63
CA LYS A 188 10.38 20.18 2.60
C LYS A 188 8.93 20.38 2.16
N TYR A 189 8.57 21.55 1.63
CA TYR A 189 7.22 21.81 1.13
C TYR A 189 6.89 20.98 -0.13
N LEU A 190 7.87 20.80 -1.03
CA LEU A 190 7.70 19.97 -2.21
C LEU A 190 7.53 18.49 -1.84
N VAL A 191 8.35 17.97 -0.92
CA VAL A 191 8.21 16.60 -0.39
C VAL A 191 6.82 16.41 0.19
N LEU A 192 6.36 17.32 1.05
CA LEU A 192 5.02 17.25 1.64
C LEU A 192 3.91 17.24 0.59
N PHE A 193 4.07 18.00 -0.50
CA PHE A 193 3.09 18.01 -1.58
C PHE A 193 3.05 16.65 -2.31
N PHE A 194 4.20 16.18 -2.81
CA PHE A 194 4.27 14.94 -3.59
C PHE A 194 3.89 13.71 -2.76
N ILE A 195 4.42 13.57 -1.54
CA ILE A 195 4.08 12.44 -0.67
C ILE A 195 2.59 12.43 -0.30
N SER A 196 1.94 13.60 -0.24
CA SER A 196 0.51 13.67 0.03
C SER A 196 -0.31 13.11 -1.14
N ILE A 197 0.13 13.37 -2.37
CA ILE A 197 -0.47 12.78 -3.58
C ILE A 197 -0.24 11.28 -3.59
N THR A 198 0.99 10.83 -3.33
CA THR A 198 1.33 9.40 -3.23
C THR A 198 0.45 8.70 -2.19
N GLN A 199 0.32 9.26 -0.99
CA GLN A 199 -0.48 8.68 0.08
C GLN A 199 -1.98 8.66 -0.25
N LEU A 200 -2.51 9.68 -0.92
CA LEU A 200 -3.89 9.70 -1.38
C LEU A 200 -4.15 8.60 -2.42
N SER A 201 -3.26 8.50 -3.43
CA SER A 201 -3.32 7.47 -4.47
C SER A 201 -3.24 6.07 -3.87
N ARG A 202 -2.28 5.85 -2.97
CA ARG A 202 -2.07 4.58 -2.29
C ARG A 202 -3.25 4.23 -1.38
N GLY A 203 -3.74 5.16 -0.56
CA GLY A 203 -4.92 4.96 0.27
C GLY A 203 -6.15 4.55 -0.55
N GLY A 204 -6.32 5.10 -1.76
CA GLY A 204 -7.34 4.68 -2.72
C GLY A 204 -7.13 3.26 -3.25
N ASN A 205 -5.95 2.98 -3.78
CA ASN A 205 -5.63 1.69 -4.39
C ASN A 205 -5.68 0.55 -3.37
N ASP A 206 -5.14 0.78 -2.18
CA ASP A 206 -5.01 -0.24 -1.13
C ASP A 206 -6.33 -0.49 -0.40
N SER A 207 -7.17 0.54 -0.21
CA SER A 207 -8.52 0.33 0.35
C SER A 207 -9.43 -0.43 -0.60
N ALA A 208 -9.25 -0.29 -1.92
CA ALA A 208 -10.06 -1.01 -2.90
C ALA A 208 -9.90 -2.53 -2.80
N ASN A 209 -8.74 -3.00 -2.34
CA ASN A 209 -8.51 -4.41 -2.01
C ASN A 209 -9.45 -4.90 -0.89
N ALA A 210 -9.71 -4.06 0.13
CA ALA A 210 -10.64 -4.38 1.21
C ALA A 210 -12.10 -4.23 0.78
N ILE A 211 -12.44 -3.22 -0.03
CA ILE A 211 -13.78 -3.02 -0.58
C ILE A 211 -14.19 -4.18 -1.51
N GLY A 212 -13.24 -4.68 -2.31
CA GLY A 212 -13.44 -5.81 -3.22
C GLY A 212 -13.90 -7.11 -2.54
N ILE A 213 -13.73 -7.22 -1.21
CA ILE A 213 -14.19 -8.38 -0.44
C ILE A 213 -15.72 -8.43 -0.36
N TYR A 214 -16.38 -7.27 -0.26
CA TYR A 214 -17.85 -7.19 -0.15
C TYR A 214 -18.52 -6.58 -1.38
N SER A 215 -17.77 -6.20 -2.43
CA SER A 215 -18.33 -5.57 -3.63
C SER A 215 -19.39 -6.44 -4.32
N GLY A 216 -19.21 -7.77 -4.31
CA GLY A 216 -20.21 -8.71 -4.82
C GLY A 216 -21.56 -8.63 -4.10
N LEU A 217 -21.55 -8.36 -2.78
CA LEU A 217 -22.76 -8.21 -1.96
C LEU A 217 -23.52 -6.92 -2.29
N ILE A 218 -22.82 -5.89 -2.77
CA ILE A 218 -23.46 -4.67 -3.27
C ILE A 218 -24.23 -4.98 -4.56
N VAL A 219 -23.60 -5.74 -5.45
CA VAL A 219 -24.17 -6.11 -6.76
C VAL A 219 -25.35 -7.08 -6.59
N SER A 220 -25.28 -8.03 -5.65
CA SER A 220 -26.40 -8.94 -5.36
C SER A 220 -27.56 -8.25 -4.63
N GLY A 221 -27.36 -7.04 -4.11
CA GLY A 221 -28.36 -6.30 -3.34
C GLY A 221 -28.49 -6.72 -1.88
N GLU A 222 -27.60 -7.60 -1.40
CA GLU A 222 -27.58 -8.05 0.00
C GLU A 222 -27.14 -6.94 0.97
N ILE A 223 -26.28 -6.02 0.50
CA ILE A 223 -25.95 -4.79 1.24
C ILE A 223 -26.36 -3.56 0.45
N SER A 224 -26.94 -2.58 1.14
CA SER A 224 -27.35 -1.33 0.52
C SER A 224 -26.13 -0.47 0.16
N VAL A 225 -26.27 0.38 -0.87
CA VAL A 225 -25.24 1.35 -1.26
C VAL A 225 -24.87 2.28 -0.10
N SER A 226 -25.84 2.64 0.75
CA SER A 226 -25.60 3.45 1.95
C SER A 226 -24.71 2.73 2.96
N LEU A 227 -24.98 1.44 3.22
CA LEU A 227 -24.13 0.63 4.11
C LEU A 227 -22.73 0.45 3.52
N ALA A 228 -22.61 0.21 2.21
CA ALA A 228 -21.33 0.09 1.54
C ALA A 228 -20.48 1.38 1.64
N PHE A 229 -21.12 2.55 1.53
CA PHE A 229 -20.46 3.83 1.73
C PHE A 229 -19.98 4.01 3.18
N PHE A 230 -20.78 3.61 4.17
CA PHE A 230 -20.36 3.63 5.57
C PHE A 230 -19.18 2.69 5.85
N LEU A 231 -19.20 1.47 5.30
CA LEU A 231 -18.09 0.52 5.40
C LEU A 231 -16.81 1.06 4.78
N LYS A 232 -16.91 1.77 3.66
CA LYS A 232 -15.77 2.44 3.01
C LYS A 232 -15.11 3.47 3.93
N ILE A 233 -15.90 4.26 4.65
CA ILE A 233 -15.38 5.19 5.67
C ILE A 233 -14.67 4.40 6.79
N LEU A 234 -15.29 3.33 7.28
CA LEU A 234 -14.67 2.48 8.31
C LEU A 234 -13.37 1.83 7.83
N ILE A 235 -13.26 1.40 6.58
CA ILE A 235 -12.03 0.89 5.98
C ILE A 235 -10.93 1.95 6.05
N GLY A 236 -11.22 3.18 5.63
CA GLY A 236 -10.25 4.27 5.72
C GLY A 236 -9.77 4.49 7.15
N LEU A 237 -10.69 4.51 8.11
CA LEU A 237 -10.37 4.64 9.53
C LEU A 237 -9.54 3.48 10.07
N MET A 238 -9.82 2.25 9.65
CA MET A 238 -9.05 1.07 10.05
C MET A 238 -7.64 1.08 9.46
N MET A 239 -7.46 1.53 8.22
CA MET A 239 -6.13 1.75 7.64
C MET A 239 -5.35 2.80 8.44
N ALA A 240 -5.97 3.95 8.74
CA ALA A 240 -5.36 4.98 9.56
C ALA A 240 -4.99 4.47 10.95
N LEU A 241 -5.86 3.68 11.59
CA LEU A 241 -5.61 3.08 12.89
C LEU A 241 -4.44 2.09 12.84
N GLY A 242 -4.37 1.24 11.81
CA GLY A 242 -3.24 0.34 11.57
C GLY A 242 -1.92 1.09 11.44
N LEU A 243 -1.91 2.18 10.66
CA LEU A 243 -0.73 3.01 10.46
C LEU A 243 -0.26 3.67 11.77
N ILE A 244 -1.20 4.22 12.53
CA ILE A 244 -0.91 4.92 13.80
C ILE A 244 -0.40 3.93 14.87
N LEU A 245 -1.01 2.74 14.97
CA LEU A 245 -0.68 1.79 16.03
C LEU A 245 0.56 0.95 15.72
N ILE A 246 0.67 0.43 14.49
CA ILE A 246 1.69 -0.56 14.11
C ILE A 246 2.59 -0.03 12.99
N GLY A 247 2.03 0.58 11.94
CA GLY A 247 2.79 1.07 10.78
C GLY A 247 3.84 2.11 11.12
N ARG A 248 3.67 2.82 12.24
CA ARG A 248 4.70 3.68 12.82
C ARG A 248 6.06 3.00 12.98
N ASN A 249 6.10 1.69 13.26
CA ASN A 249 7.35 0.93 13.42
C ASN A 249 8.02 0.73 12.06
N VAL A 250 7.23 0.42 11.02
CA VAL A 250 7.71 0.31 9.64
C VAL A 250 8.26 1.65 9.15
N ILE A 251 7.50 2.74 9.31
CA ILE A 251 7.94 4.11 8.95
C ILE A 251 9.23 4.48 9.68
N LYS A 252 9.33 4.18 10.98
CA LYS A 252 10.53 4.48 11.77
C LYS A 252 11.75 3.72 11.26
N ASN A 253 11.61 2.44 10.94
CA ASN A 253 12.72 1.61 10.46
C ASN A 253 13.14 1.97 9.03
N VAL A 254 12.17 2.14 8.13
CA VAL A 254 12.45 2.53 6.73
C VAL A 254 13.07 3.91 6.67
N GLY A 255 12.47 4.89 7.36
CA GLY A 255 12.94 6.27 7.34
C GLY A 255 14.20 6.51 8.17
N GLY A 256 14.40 5.78 9.27
CA GLY A 256 15.49 6.02 10.22
C GLY A 256 16.71 5.11 10.09
N SER A 257 16.60 3.97 9.39
CA SER A 257 17.65 2.94 9.41
C SER A 257 18.16 2.52 8.04
N LEU A 258 17.46 2.85 6.95
CA LEU A 258 17.88 2.43 5.60
C LEU A 258 18.79 3.45 4.92
N ILE A 259 18.45 4.74 4.93
CA ILE A 259 19.23 5.80 4.27
C ILE A 259 19.04 7.14 5.00
N GLU A 260 20.13 7.82 5.36
CA GLU A 260 20.09 9.25 5.72
C GLU A 260 19.87 10.07 4.46
N MET A 261 18.77 10.84 4.41
CA MET A 261 18.38 11.62 3.23
C MET A 261 18.10 13.07 3.61
N ARG A 262 18.38 14.00 2.69
CA ARG A 262 17.94 15.40 2.83
C ARG A 262 16.56 15.58 2.21
N PRO A 263 15.84 16.67 2.51
CA PRO A 263 14.58 16.99 1.83
C PRO A 263 14.67 17.00 0.31
N SER A 264 15.77 17.48 -0.28
CA SER A 264 16.01 17.42 -1.72
C SER A 264 16.13 15.99 -2.28
N ASP A 265 16.76 15.08 -1.55
CA ASP A 265 16.87 13.66 -1.92
C ASP A 265 15.51 12.95 -1.79
N ALA A 266 14.78 13.22 -0.71
CA ALA A 266 13.40 12.73 -0.53
C ALA A 266 12.47 13.24 -1.63
N PHE A 267 12.63 14.49 -2.06
CA PHE A 267 11.84 15.04 -3.17
C PHE A 267 12.10 14.26 -4.47
N ALA A 268 13.35 13.91 -4.76
CA ALA A 268 13.68 13.14 -5.95
C ALA A 268 13.05 11.74 -5.94
N ILE A 269 12.99 11.11 -4.76
CA ILE A 269 12.34 9.80 -4.57
C ILE A 269 10.82 9.94 -4.74
N GLU A 270 10.19 10.87 -4.03
CA GLU A 270 8.72 11.00 -4.02
C GLU A 270 8.17 11.44 -5.37
N SER A 271 8.82 12.38 -6.05
CA SER A 271 8.39 12.83 -7.38
C SER A 271 8.62 11.78 -8.49
N ALA A 272 9.47 10.78 -8.25
CA ALA A 272 9.65 9.64 -9.14
C ALA A 272 8.65 8.50 -8.87
N ASN A 273 8.06 8.47 -7.67
CA ASN A 273 7.08 7.47 -7.23
C ASN A 273 5.62 7.92 -7.41
N ALA A 274 5.35 9.23 -7.35
CA ALA A 274 4.03 9.85 -7.50
C ALA A 274 3.54 9.86 -8.96
#